data_AF-A0A6J6JN23-F1
#
_entry.id   AF-A0A6J6JN23-F1
#
_cell.length_a   1.000
_cell.length_b   1.000
_cell.length_c   1.000
_cell.angle_alpha   90.00
_cell.angle_beta   90.00
_cell.angle_gamma   90.00
#
_symmetry.space_group_name_H-M   'P 1'
#
loop_
_entity.id
_entity.type
_entity.pdbx_description
1 polymer ?
#
loop_
_entity_poly.entity_id
_entity_poly.type
_entity_poly.pdbx_seq_one_letter_code
_entity_poly.pdbx_strand_id
1 'polypeptide(L)'
;MAYRIAAILLFFVFSNQSFAFEKKDTVRVLFVGNSYVYYNNLAQMIGLITDSMDTKIICKKSTVGAATLGQHWNSARGLKSKQIIAANKFDIVVIQDNSMWPLEHKDSLLTYGQLFCNYIRANGAKPYLYNTWAREKTPETQSKINEVYNALSAAENAVNVPVGSSFDLARKTFPSMNLFHPDGSHPSAVGTFLIALNFIKKITGTLPKKYATVYNYFDKDGETFRIMQLTDAEMESCVSIVNSVIQ
;
A
#
# COMPACT_ATOMS: atom_id res chain seq x y z
N MET A 1 -28.81 20.20 76.46
CA MET A 1 -28.49 18.84 75.96
C MET A 1 -27.83 19.01 74.60
N ALA A 2 -26.54 18.69 74.50
CA ALA A 2 -25.74 18.84 73.29
C ALA A 2 -25.77 17.54 72.49
N TYR A 3 -25.96 17.63 71.17
CA TYR A 3 -25.50 16.60 70.24
C TYR A 3 -24.96 17.26 68.97
N ARG A 4 -23.63 17.16 68.80
CA ARG A 4 -22.94 17.29 67.53
C ARG A 4 -23.15 15.99 66.76
N ILE A 5 -23.49 16.05 65.48
CA ILE A 5 -23.23 14.96 64.53
C ILE A 5 -22.53 15.58 63.32
N ALA A 6 -21.38 15.01 62.99
CA ALA A 6 -20.51 15.38 61.90
C ALA A 6 -20.71 14.46 60.68
N ALA A 7 -20.31 14.98 59.52
CA ALA A 7 -19.96 14.27 58.28
C ALA A 7 -21.13 13.64 57.50
N ILE A 8 -21.14 13.50 56.17
CA ILE A 8 -20.05 13.22 55.22
C ILE A 8 -20.42 13.87 53.87
N LEU A 9 -19.45 14.50 53.21
CA LEU A 9 -19.50 14.87 51.79
C LEU A 9 -19.30 13.60 50.93
N LEU A 10 -20.28 13.25 50.11
CA LEU A 10 -20.11 12.32 48.99
C LEU A 10 -20.32 13.08 47.67
N PHE A 11 -19.23 13.51 47.06
CA PHE A 11 -19.23 13.86 45.64
C PHE A 11 -19.18 12.56 44.82
N PHE A 12 -20.33 12.16 44.28
CA PHE A 12 -20.35 11.12 43.25
C PHE A 12 -19.80 11.70 41.95
N VAL A 13 -18.56 11.31 41.61
CA VAL A 13 -18.01 11.45 40.27
C VAL A 13 -18.69 10.39 39.40
N PHE A 14 -19.65 10.79 38.58
CA PHE A 14 -20.10 9.97 37.46
C PHE A 14 -19.32 10.37 36.21
N SER A 15 -18.47 9.45 35.79
CA SER A 15 -17.70 9.46 34.56
C SER A 15 -18.61 9.41 33.34
N ASN A 16 -18.31 10.25 32.34
CA ASN A 16 -18.48 9.85 30.95
C ASN A 16 -17.09 9.85 30.33
N GLN A 17 -16.44 8.68 30.34
CA GLN A 17 -15.37 8.43 29.37
C GLN A 17 -16.04 8.46 28.00
N SER A 18 -15.95 9.62 27.35
CA SER A 18 -16.21 9.72 25.93
C SER A 18 -15.09 8.94 25.26
N PHE A 19 -15.36 7.72 24.78
CA PHE A 19 -14.57 7.16 23.68
C PHE A 19 -14.93 7.98 22.43
N ALA A 20 -14.44 9.22 22.39
CA ALA A 20 -14.34 9.95 21.15
C ALA A 20 -13.37 9.13 20.30
N PHE A 21 -13.91 8.35 19.36
CA PHE A 21 -13.10 7.81 18.28
C PHE A 21 -12.53 9.03 17.58
N GLU A 22 -11.24 9.30 17.81
CA GLU A 22 -10.55 10.39 17.12
C GLU A 22 -10.85 10.27 15.63
N LYS A 23 -11.27 11.37 15.02
CA LYS A 23 -11.60 11.38 13.60
C LYS A 23 -10.31 11.14 12.83
N LYS A 24 -10.05 9.87 12.51
CA LYS A 24 -8.90 9.47 11.68
C LYS A 24 -8.95 10.21 10.36
N ASP A 25 -7.83 10.80 9.98
CA ASP A 25 -7.71 11.33 8.63
C ASP A 25 -7.80 10.16 7.64
N THR A 26 -8.46 10.35 6.51
CA THR A 26 -8.71 9.27 5.55
C THR A 26 -8.12 9.62 4.20
N VAL A 27 -7.16 8.81 3.75
CA VAL A 27 -6.57 8.92 2.42
C VAL A 27 -7.17 7.85 1.51
N ARG A 28 -7.80 8.29 0.41
CA ARG A 28 -8.39 7.43 -0.61
C ARG A 28 -7.41 7.18 -1.74
N VAL A 29 -7.06 5.91 -1.93
CA VAL A 29 -6.06 5.47 -2.90
C VAL A 29 -6.71 4.58 -3.96
N LEU A 30 -6.42 4.84 -5.23
CA LEU A 30 -6.69 3.90 -6.32
C LEU A 30 -5.40 3.27 -6.80
N PHE A 31 -5.34 1.95 -6.86
CA PHE A 31 -4.30 1.22 -7.58
C PHE A 31 -4.77 0.88 -9.00
N VAL A 32 -4.04 1.33 -10.01
CA VAL A 32 -4.22 0.96 -11.42
C VAL A 32 -3.06 0.07 -11.83
N GLY A 33 -3.38 -1.19 -12.15
CA GLY A 33 -2.34 -2.15 -12.51
C GLY A 33 -2.86 -3.56 -12.74
N ASN A 34 -2.14 -4.56 -12.26
CA ASN A 34 -2.33 -5.95 -12.65
C ASN A 34 -2.25 -6.88 -11.44
N SER A 35 -1.77 -8.11 -11.66
CA SER A 35 -1.63 -9.12 -10.60
C SER A 35 -0.77 -8.66 -9.44
N TYR A 36 0.21 -7.79 -9.67
CA TYR A 36 1.05 -7.24 -8.58
C TYR A 36 0.26 -6.40 -7.57
N VAL A 37 -0.99 -6.01 -7.88
CA VAL A 37 -1.90 -5.32 -6.97
C VAL A 37 -2.96 -6.25 -6.38
N TYR A 38 -3.52 -7.19 -7.14
CA TYR A 38 -4.58 -8.05 -6.59
C TYR A 38 -4.05 -9.27 -5.83
N TYR A 39 -2.82 -9.70 -6.07
CA TYR A 39 -2.23 -10.85 -5.36
C TYR A 39 -2.21 -10.59 -3.85
N ASN A 40 -2.54 -11.64 -3.09
CA ASN A 40 -2.62 -11.59 -1.62
C ASN A 40 -3.43 -10.40 -1.08
N ASN A 41 -4.37 -9.87 -1.88
CA ASN A 41 -5.26 -8.78 -1.52
C ASN A 41 -4.55 -7.52 -0.98
N LEU A 42 -3.43 -7.10 -1.61
CA LEU A 42 -2.63 -5.94 -1.18
C LEU A 42 -3.46 -4.70 -0.78
N ALA A 43 -4.43 -4.31 -1.62
CA ALA A 43 -5.27 -3.14 -1.35
C ALA A 43 -6.04 -3.27 -0.02
N GLN A 44 -6.61 -4.45 0.26
CA GLN A 44 -7.28 -4.75 1.52
C GLN A 44 -6.29 -4.78 2.69
N MET A 45 -5.12 -5.37 2.49
CA MET A 45 -4.06 -5.44 3.51
C MET A 45 -3.59 -4.05 3.97
N ILE A 46 -3.37 -3.12 3.05
CA ILE A 46 -3.03 -1.72 3.40
C ILE A 46 -4.12 -1.10 4.28
N GLY A 47 -5.39 -1.34 3.94
CA GLY A 47 -6.50 -0.92 4.77
C GLY A 47 -6.42 -1.51 6.18
N LEU A 48 -6.32 -2.83 6.30
CA LEU A 48 -6.30 -3.51 7.60
C LEU A 48 -5.11 -3.09 8.48
N ILE A 49 -3.91 -2.93 7.90
CA ILE A 49 -2.72 -2.49 8.64
C ILE A 49 -2.89 -1.06 9.18
N THR A 50 -3.59 -0.19 8.45
CA THR A 50 -3.82 1.20 8.84
C THR A 50 -5.03 1.40 9.76
N ASP A 51 -5.74 0.34 10.15
CA ASP A 51 -6.85 0.44 11.12
C ASP A 51 -6.39 0.89 12.50
N SER A 52 -5.13 0.66 12.86
CA SER A 52 -4.56 1.09 14.15
C SER A 52 -3.89 2.47 14.09
N MET A 53 -3.90 3.14 12.94
CA MET A 53 -3.20 4.42 12.72
C MET A 53 -4.17 5.62 12.75
N ASP A 54 -3.61 6.80 13.01
CA ASP A 54 -4.35 8.08 12.98
C ASP A 54 -4.79 8.45 11.56
N THR A 55 -4.03 8.00 10.55
CA THR A 55 -4.39 8.12 9.14
C THR A 55 -4.81 6.76 8.60
N LYS A 56 -6.08 6.60 8.28
CA LYS A 56 -6.63 5.43 7.60
C LYS A 56 -6.42 5.53 6.11
N ILE A 57 -5.90 4.46 5.49
CA ILE A 57 -5.83 4.37 4.03
C ILE A 57 -6.97 3.47 3.54
N ILE A 58 -7.77 3.98 2.59
CA ILE A 58 -8.84 3.22 1.94
C ILE A 58 -8.46 3.02 0.47
N CYS A 59 -8.25 1.76 0.10
CA CYS A 59 -7.80 1.40 -1.23
C CYS A 59 -8.95 0.87 -2.10
N LYS A 60 -8.98 1.29 -3.37
CA LYS A 60 -9.66 0.60 -4.47
C LYS A 60 -8.62 0.11 -5.47
N LYS A 61 -9.01 -0.81 -6.35
CA LYS A 61 -8.14 -1.31 -7.43
C LYS A 61 -8.89 -1.41 -8.75
N SER A 62 -8.20 -1.10 -9.84
CA SER A 62 -8.62 -1.35 -11.21
C SER A 62 -7.57 -2.26 -11.84
N THR A 63 -7.85 -3.56 -11.90
CA THR A 63 -6.83 -4.54 -12.28
C THR A 63 -7.32 -5.60 -13.24
N VAL A 64 -6.46 -5.98 -14.19
CA VAL A 64 -6.60 -7.18 -15.02
C VAL A 64 -5.23 -7.88 -15.06
N GLY A 65 -5.22 -9.22 -15.03
CA GLY A 65 -3.98 -10.00 -15.08
C GLY A 65 -3.11 -9.62 -16.29
N ALA A 66 -1.81 -9.43 -16.04
CA ALA A 66 -0.80 -9.00 -17.01
C ALA A 66 -1.10 -7.67 -17.75
N ALA A 67 -2.03 -6.85 -17.28
CA ALA A 67 -2.31 -5.57 -17.93
C ALA A 67 -1.10 -4.63 -17.90
N THR A 68 -0.86 -3.94 -19.03
CA THR A 68 0.13 -2.87 -19.17
C THR A 68 -0.53 -1.50 -18.99
N LEU A 69 0.25 -0.45 -18.73
CA LEU A 69 -0.28 0.92 -18.67
C LEU A 69 -0.95 1.33 -19.99
N GLY A 70 -0.40 0.93 -21.13
CA GLY A 70 -1.03 1.17 -22.43
C GLY A 70 -2.42 0.52 -22.55
N GLN A 71 -2.60 -0.68 -22.02
CA GLN A 71 -3.92 -1.33 -21.99
C GLN A 71 -4.91 -0.59 -21.07
N HIS A 72 -4.45 -0.13 -19.91
CA HIS A 72 -5.27 0.71 -19.02
C HIS A 72 -5.68 2.03 -19.69
N TRP A 73 -4.75 2.68 -20.37
CA TRP A 73 -4.99 3.96 -21.05
C TRP A 73 -6.01 3.84 -22.17
N ASN A 74 -5.92 2.76 -22.95
CA ASN A 74 -6.77 2.51 -24.10
C ASN A 74 -8.07 1.75 -23.74
N SER A 75 -8.36 1.53 -22.45
CA SER A 75 -9.53 0.77 -21.99
C SER A 75 -9.64 -0.62 -22.62
N ALA A 76 -8.50 -1.22 -22.95
CA ALA A 76 -8.46 -2.56 -23.53
C ALA A 76 -8.94 -3.61 -22.51
N ARG A 77 -9.45 -4.74 -22.99
CA ARG A 77 -9.84 -5.88 -22.15
C ARG A 77 -10.88 -5.51 -21.07
N GLY A 78 -11.71 -4.50 -21.33
CA GLY A 78 -12.74 -4.02 -20.41
C GLY A 78 -12.23 -3.17 -19.25
N LEU A 79 -10.98 -2.70 -19.29
CA LEU A 79 -10.39 -1.84 -18.26
C LEU A 79 -11.08 -0.47 -18.22
N LYS A 80 -11.53 -0.08 -17.03
CA LYS A 80 -12.25 1.19 -16.78
C LYS A 80 -11.43 2.21 -15.97
N SER A 81 -10.10 2.12 -16.01
CA SER A 81 -9.23 2.88 -15.11
C SER A 81 -9.45 4.39 -15.20
N LYS A 82 -9.47 4.97 -16.42
CA LYS A 82 -9.73 6.41 -16.61
C LYS A 82 -11.13 6.83 -16.13
N GLN A 83 -12.14 5.99 -16.32
CA GLN A 83 -13.50 6.24 -15.84
C GLN A 83 -13.57 6.21 -14.31
N ILE A 84 -12.91 5.25 -13.66
CA ILE A 84 -12.85 5.13 -12.20
C ILE A 84 -12.14 6.34 -11.60
N ILE A 85 -11.01 6.77 -12.20
CA ILE A 85 -10.28 7.98 -11.78
C ILE A 85 -11.18 9.22 -11.86
N ALA A 86 -11.91 9.43 -12.96
CA ALA A 86 -12.75 10.62 -13.13
C ALA A 86 -14.02 10.62 -12.25
N ALA A 87 -14.59 9.44 -11.99
CA ALA A 87 -15.86 9.33 -11.25
C ALA A 87 -15.71 9.38 -9.72
N ASN A 88 -14.49 9.24 -9.18
CA ASN A 88 -14.26 9.12 -7.75
C ASN A 88 -13.28 10.19 -7.27
N LYS A 89 -13.48 10.69 -6.05
CA LYS A 89 -12.55 11.62 -5.39
C LYS A 89 -11.46 10.82 -4.68
N PHE A 90 -10.43 10.42 -5.41
CA PHE A 90 -9.21 9.85 -4.82
C PHE A 90 -8.22 10.97 -4.49
N ASP A 91 -7.51 10.83 -3.38
CA ASP A 91 -6.41 11.73 -3.03
C ASP A 91 -5.13 11.30 -3.77
N ILE A 92 -4.97 9.98 -3.96
CA ILE A 92 -3.82 9.36 -4.60
C ILE A 92 -4.28 8.34 -5.64
N VAL A 93 -3.63 8.36 -6.80
CA VAL A 93 -3.71 7.27 -7.77
C VAL A 93 -2.31 6.70 -7.98
N VAL A 94 -2.17 5.42 -7.65
CA VAL A 94 -0.96 4.63 -7.85
C VAL A 94 -1.05 3.93 -9.21
N ILE A 95 0.00 4.04 -10.02
CA ILE A 95 0.10 3.35 -11.30
C ILE A 95 1.34 2.45 -11.34
N GLN A 96 1.21 1.28 -11.97
CA GLN A 96 2.35 0.43 -12.33
C GLN A 96 2.17 -0.18 -13.73
N ASP A 97 3.27 -0.44 -14.42
CA ASP A 97 3.24 -1.23 -15.65
C ASP A 97 3.34 -2.74 -15.38
N ASN A 98 3.36 -3.54 -16.45
CA ASN A 98 3.52 -4.99 -16.35
C ASN A 98 4.93 -5.37 -15.84
N SER A 99 5.02 -6.30 -14.87
CA SER A 99 6.24 -7.01 -14.43
C SER A 99 7.59 -6.49 -15.00
N MET A 100 8.00 -6.99 -16.17
CA MET A 100 9.31 -6.69 -16.80
C MET A 100 9.23 -5.61 -17.89
N TRP A 101 8.07 -4.99 -18.13
CA TRP A 101 7.88 -3.91 -19.10
C TRP A 101 8.88 -2.75 -18.95
N PRO A 102 9.27 -2.32 -17.73
CA PRO A 102 10.29 -1.28 -17.60
C PRO A 102 11.61 -1.62 -18.32
N LEU A 103 11.96 -2.91 -18.43
CA LEU A 103 13.19 -3.37 -19.07
C LEU A 103 13.02 -3.58 -20.58
N GLU A 104 11.89 -4.13 -20.99
CA GLU A 104 11.63 -4.56 -22.38
C GLU A 104 11.01 -3.44 -23.22
N HIS A 105 10.29 -2.51 -22.58
CA HIS A 105 9.41 -1.53 -23.20
C HIS A 105 9.44 -0.18 -22.46
N LYS A 106 10.64 0.31 -22.10
CA LYS A 106 10.87 1.59 -21.41
C LYS A 106 10.05 2.74 -22.01
N ASP A 107 10.07 2.91 -23.32
CA ASP A 107 9.39 4.02 -23.99
C ASP A 107 7.86 3.96 -23.82
N SER A 108 7.29 2.75 -23.79
CA SER A 108 5.87 2.54 -23.51
C SER A 108 5.53 2.98 -22.09
N LEU A 109 6.33 2.57 -21.10
CA LEU A 109 6.13 2.95 -19.71
C LEU A 109 6.22 4.48 -19.55
N LEU A 110 7.22 5.12 -20.14
CA LEU A 110 7.39 6.57 -20.06
C LEU A 110 6.21 7.31 -20.71
N THR A 111 5.80 6.87 -21.91
CA THR A 111 4.69 7.49 -22.66
C THR A 111 3.37 7.38 -21.90
N TYR A 112 2.96 6.16 -21.53
CA TYR A 112 1.67 5.97 -20.85
C TYR A 112 1.71 6.41 -19.39
N GLY A 113 2.88 6.36 -18.75
CA GLY A 113 3.11 6.92 -17.43
C GLY A 113 2.87 8.42 -17.40
N GLN A 114 3.43 9.18 -18.35
CA GLN A 114 3.18 10.61 -18.50
C GLN A 114 1.70 10.91 -18.73
N LEU A 115 1.07 10.20 -19.66
CA LEU A 115 -0.36 10.35 -19.96
C LEU A 115 -1.22 10.14 -18.70
N PHE A 116 -0.95 9.10 -17.92
CA PHE A 116 -1.64 8.87 -16.66
C PHE A 116 -1.34 9.95 -15.61
N CYS A 117 -0.08 10.36 -15.44
CA CYS A 117 0.27 11.40 -14.45
C CYS A 117 -0.50 12.70 -14.72
N ASN A 118 -0.56 13.12 -15.98
CA ASN A 118 -1.33 14.29 -16.39
C ASN A 118 -2.83 14.12 -16.15
N TYR A 119 -3.39 12.96 -16.53
CA TYR A 119 -4.81 12.67 -16.33
C TYR A 119 -5.19 12.61 -14.84
N ILE A 120 -4.35 12.02 -14.00
CA ILE A 120 -4.54 11.91 -12.55
C ILE A 120 -4.61 13.31 -11.92
N ARG A 121 -3.67 14.20 -12.25
CA ARG A 121 -3.66 15.59 -11.77
C ARG A 121 -4.87 16.37 -12.23
N ALA A 122 -5.26 16.22 -13.49
CA ALA A 122 -6.44 16.88 -14.04
C ALA A 122 -7.74 16.47 -13.32
N ASN A 123 -7.74 15.31 -12.65
CA ASN A 123 -8.86 14.82 -11.83
C ASN A 123 -8.65 15.05 -10.32
N GLY A 124 -7.70 15.92 -9.94
CA GLY A 124 -7.51 16.37 -8.55
C GLY A 124 -6.75 15.40 -7.63
N ALA A 125 -6.19 14.31 -8.17
CA ALA A 125 -5.42 13.33 -7.41
C ALA A 125 -3.91 13.51 -7.61
N LYS A 126 -3.11 13.01 -6.67
CA LYS A 126 -1.65 12.98 -6.77
C LYS A 126 -1.17 11.66 -7.40
N PRO A 127 -0.35 11.69 -8.46
CA PRO A 127 0.16 10.46 -9.07
C PRO A 127 1.31 9.88 -8.25
N TYR A 128 1.20 8.58 -7.97
CA TYR A 128 2.21 7.77 -7.33
C TYR A 128 2.64 6.65 -8.29
N LEU A 129 3.93 6.37 -8.34
CA LEU A 129 4.49 5.29 -9.15
C LEU A 129 4.83 4.13 -8.22
N TYR A 130 4.34 2.95 -8.55
CA TYR A 130 4.71 1.72 -7.89
C TYR A 130 5.93 1.14 -8.61
N ASN A 131 7.13 1.53 -8.18
CA ASN A 131 8.37 0.99 -8.71
C ASN A 131 8.57 -0.44 -8.21
N THR A 132 8.27 -1.39 -9.11
CA THR A 132 8.19 -2.83 -8.83
C THR A 132 9.56 -3.48 -8.65
N TRP A 133 9.56 -4.80 -8.44
CA TRP A 133 10.77 -5.58 -8.18
C TRP A 133 11.21 -6.41 -9.39
N ALA A 134 12.50 -6.71 -9.42
CA ALA A 134 13.10 -7.72 -10.28
C ALA A 134 12.59 -9.12 -9.91
N ARG A 135 12.43 -9.99 -10.91
CA ARG A 135 12.07 -11.40 -10.69
C ARG A 135 13.15 -12.11 -9.86
N GLU A 136 12.72 -13.14 -9.13
CA GLU A 136 13.57 -13.88 -8.18
C GLU A 136 14.86 -14.40 -8.82
N LYS A 137 14.77 -14.87 -10.07
CA LYS A 137 15.88 -15.45 -10.83
C LYS A 137 16.78 -14.43 -11.54
N THR A 138 16.38 -13.16 -11.59
CA THR A 138 17.14 -12.08 -12.28
C THR A 138 17.29 -10.84 -11.40
N PRO A 139 17.79 -10.99 -10.15
CA PRO A 139 17.85 -9.89 -9.19
C PRO A 139 18.75 -8.73 -9.64
N GLU A 140 19.74 -9.00 -10.49
CA GLU A 140 20.64 -8.01 -11.09
C GLU A 140 19.93 -6.95 -11.94
N THR A 141 18.66 -7.20 -12.33
CA THR A 141 17.88 -6.27 -13.16
C THR A 141 17.25 -5.12 -12.36
N GLN A 142 17.28 -5.15 -11.03
CA GLN A 142 16.57 -4.17 -10.19
C GLN A 142 17.01 -2.72 -10.45
N SER A 143 18.30 -2.48 -10.66
CA SER A 143 18.82 -1.12 -10.90
C SER A 143 18.26 -0.51 -12.17
N LYS A 144 18.07 -1.32 -13.22
CA LYS A 144 17.49 -0.89 -14.50
C LYS A 144 15.98 -0.60 -14.38
N ILE A 145 15.25 -1.41 -13.61
CA ILE A 145 13.83 -1.13 -13.31
C ILE A 145 13.72 0.22 -12.56
N ASN A 146 14.57 0.42 -11.55
CA ASN A 146 14.61 1.65 -10.77
C ASN A 146 14.92 2.87 -11.64
N GLU A 147 15.87 2.76 -12.57
CA GLU A 147 16.24 3.85 -13.48
C GLU A 147 15.01 4.36 -14.27
N VAL A 148 14.21 3.44 -14.81
CA VAL A 148 13.06 3.79 -15.64
C VAL A 148 11.95 4.46 -14.82
N TYR A 149 11.62 3.94 -13.63
CA TYR A 149 10.65 4.58 -12.75
C TYR A 149 11.16 5.91 -12.17
N ASN A 150 12.47 6.04 -11.89
CA ASN A 150 13.07 7.29 -11.45
C ASN A 150 13.02 8.35 -12.55
N ALA A 151 13.28 7.97 -13.81
CA ALA A 151 13.15 8.87 -14.95
C ALA A 151 11.70 9.38 -15.09
N LEU A 152 10.70 8.48 -15.00
CA LEU A 152 9.30 8.89 -15.03
C LEU A 152 8.94 9.80 -13.83
N SER A 153 9.39 9.43 -12.63
CA SER A 153 9.15 10.20 -11.40
C SER A 153 9.69 11.63 -11.51
N ALA A 154 10.92 11.77 -12.01
CA ALA A 154 11.58 13.05 -12.19
C ALA A 154 10.91 13.89 -13.29
N ALA A 155 10.64 13.28 -14.46
CA ALA A 155 10.02 13.97 -15.58
C ALA A 155 8.61 14.47 -15.24
N GLU A 156 7.85 13.68 -14.49
CA GLU A 156 6.47 13.99 -14.19
C GLU A 156 6.29 14.66 -12.84
N ASN A 157 7.28 14.74 -11.95
CA ASN A 157 7.05 15.10 -10.54
C ASN A 157 5.98 14.21 -9.89
N ALA A 158 6.08 12.90 -10.12
CA ALA A 158 5.24 11.87 -9.51
C ALA A 158 5.97 11.22 -8.33
N VAL A 159 5.25 10.81 -7.29
CA VAL A 159 5.90 10.22 -6.10
C VAL A 159 6.32 8.78 -6.40
N ASN A 160 7.61 8.50 -6.37
CA ASN A 160 8.11 7.13 -6.53
C ASN A 160 8.02 6.35 -5.20
N VAL A 161 7.34 5.20 -5.19
CA VAL A 161 7.31 4.24 -4.08
C VAL A 161 8.30 3.10 -4.39
N PRO A 162 9.48 3.06 -3.73
CA PRO A 162 10.63 2.26 -4.15
C PRO A 162 10.56 0.78 -3.68
N VAL A 163 9.46 0.08 -3.99
CA VAL A 163 9.24 -1.29 -3.52
C VAL A 163 10.35 -2.24 -3.99
N GLY A 164 10.80 -2.11 -5.24
CA GLY A 164 11.90 -2.91 -5.77
C GLY A 164 13.19 -2.79 -4.96
N SER A 165 13.50 -1.60 -4.46
CA SER A 165 14.66 -1.39 -3.57
C SER A 165 14.47 -2.08 -2.21
N SER A 166 13.25 -2.11 -1.66
CA SER A 166 12.96 -2.89 -0.46
C SER A 166 13.11 -4.39 -0.70
N PHE A 167 12.66 -4.91 -1.85
CA PHE A 167 12.84 -6.33 -2.19
C PHE A 167 14.33 -6.69 -2.31
N ASP A 168 15.12 -5.86 -3.01
CA ASP A 168 16.54 -6.08 -3.16
C ASP A 168 17.29 -6.04 -1.81
N LEU A 169 16.99 -5.07 -0.94
CA LEU A 169 17.59 -5.00 0.39
C LEU A 169 17.16 -6.19 1.26
N ALA A 170 15.88 -6.54 1.27
CA ALA A 170 15.35 -7.65 2.07
C ALA A 170 16.01 -8.98 1.70
N ARG A 171 16.22 -9.26 0.41
CA ARG A 171 16.92 -10.48 -0.05
C ARG A 171 18.36 -10.55 0.42
N LYS A 172 19.04 -9.40 0.55
CA LYS A 172 20.43 -9.31 1.01
C LYS A 172 20.54 -9.44 2.53
N THR A 173 19.64 -8.80 3.27
CA THR A 173 19.66 -8.76 4.74
C THR A 173 19.06 -10.00 5.38
N PHE A 174 17.99 -10.55 4.79
CA PHE A 174 17.23 -11.67 5.33
C PHE A 174 17.02 -12.75 4.24
N PRO A 175 18.08 -13.46 3.82
CA PRO A 175 18.00 -14.40 2.70
C PRO A 175 17.05 -15.59 2.91
N SER A 176 16.70 -15.91 4.17
CA SER A 176 15.71 -16.94 4.50
C SER A 176 14.26 -16.47 4.38
N MET A 177 14.01 -15.15 4.31
CA MET A 177 12.68 -14.59 4.14
C MET A 177 12.24 -14.71 2.67
N ASN A 178 11.37 -15.68 2.38
CA ASN A 178 10.90 -15.90 1.02
C ASN A 178 9.87 -14.83 0.62
N LEU A 179 10.31 -13.87 -0.20
CA LEU A 179 9.46 -12.78 -0.71
C LEU A 179 8.59 -13.17 -1.90
N PHE A 180 8.82 -14.34 -2.50
CA PHE A 180 8.21 -14.73 -3.77
C PHE A 180 7.26 -15.91 -3.62
N HIS A 181 6.20 -15.87 -4.41
CA HIS A 181 5.45 -17.06 -4.77
C HIS A 181 6.36 -18.01 -5.58
N PRO A 182 6.12 -19.34 -5.61
CA PRO A 182 6.97 -20.29 -6.34
C PRO A 182 7.15 -20.02 -7.85
N ASP A 183 6.34 -19.14 -8.45
CA ASP A 183 6.55 -18.67 -9.82
C ASP A 183 7.73 -17.68 -9.99
N GLY A 184 8.34 -17.22 -8.88
CA GLY A 184 9.47 -16.29 -8.87
C GLY A 184 9.13 -14.87 -9.34
N SER A 185 7.84 -14.54 -9.47
CA SER A 185 7.35 -13.25 -9.97
C SER A 185 6.40 -12.59 -8.99
N HIS A 186 5.34 -13.27 -8.57
CA HIS A 186 4.34 -12.73 -7.64
C HIS A 186 4.89 -12.70 -6.21
N PRO A 187 4.38 -11.79 -5.36
CA PRO A 187 4.85 -11.75 -3.97
C PRO A 187 4.26 -12.92 -3.17
N SER A 188 5.02 -13.41 -2.18
CA SER A 188 4.49 -14.22 -1.09
C SER A 188 3.64 -13.37 -0.14
N ALA A 189 3.10 -13.97 0.92
CA ALA A 189 2.39 -13.23 1.97
C ALA A 189 3.31 -12.16 2.62
N VAL A 190 4.51 -12.54 3.06
CA VAL A 190 5.49 -11.60 3.62
C VAL A 190 5.99 -10.58 2.59
N GLY A 191 6.15 -10.97 1.32
CA GLY A 191 6.45 -10.03 0.24
C GLY A 191 5.34 -8.99 0.06
N THR A 192 4.07 -9.39 0.17
CA THR A 192 2.91 -8.47 0.08
C THR A 192 2.84 -7.54 1.29
N PHE A 193 3.18 -8.04 2.47
CA PHE A 193 3.27 -7.21 3.66
C PHE A 193 4.36 -6.14 3.51
N LEU A 194 5.55 -6.51 3.02
CA LEU A 194 6.63 -5.56 2.72
C LEU A 194 6.19 -4.48 1.72
N ILE A 195 5.43 -4.85 0.69
CA ILE A 195 4.83 -3.91 -0.25
C ILE A 195 3.87 -2.97 0.47
N ALA A 196 2.97 -3.49 1.29
CA ALA A 196 1.99 -2.68 2.00
C ALA A 196 2.67 -1.64 2.90
N LEU A 197 3.71 -2.02 3.64
CA LEU A 197 4.47 -1.12 4.49
C LEU A 197 5.18 -0.01 3.68
N ASN A 198 5.70 -0.30 2.49
CA ASN A 198 6.26 0.72 1.60
C ASN A 198 5.23 1.82 1.26
N PHE A 199 4.03 1.42 0.87
CA PHE A 199 2.96 2.37 0.57
C PHE A 199 2.52 3.15 1.80
N ILE A 200 2.32 2.46 2.93
CA ILE A 200 1.90 3.10 4.19
C ILE A 200 2.93 4.15 4.59
N LYS A 201 4.21 3.77 4.72
CA LYS A 201 5.29 4.69 5.09
C LYS A 201 5.38 5.86 4.13
N LYS A 202 5.24 5.63 2.81
CA LYS A 202 5.35 6.71 1.82
C LYS A 202 4.15 7.67 1.81
N ILE A 203 2.97 7.21 2.21
CA ILE A 203 1.74 8.01 2.24
C ILE A 203 1.61 8.77 3.57
N THR A 204 1.87 8.10 4.70
CA THR A 204 1.62 8.66 6.04
C THR A 204 2.88 9.19 6.72
N GLY A 205 4.07 8.90 6.17
CA GLY A 205 5.37 9.20 6.79
C GLY A 205 5.72 8.28 7.97
N THR A 206 4.80 7.42 8.42
CA THR A 206 4.96 6.59 9.62
C THR A 206 4.48 5.16 9.37
N LEU A 207 4.82 4.27 10.29
CA LEU A 207 4.33 2.89 10.30
C LEU A 207 3.58 2.63 11.61
N PRO A 208 2.66 1.65 11.66
CA PRO A 208 2.01 1.23 12.90
C PRO A 208 3.03 0.90 14.00
N LYS A 209 2.69 1.26 15.24
CA LYS A 209 3.50 0.91 16.43
C LYS A 209 3.37 -0.56 16.83
N LYS A 210 2.28 -1.21 16.42
CA LYS A 210 1.95 -2.60 16.69
C LYS A 210 1.25 -3.21 15.49
N TYR A 211 1.49 -4.50 15.28
CA TYR A 211 0.90 -5.28 14.19
C TYR A 211 0.13 -6.47 14.76
N ALA A 212 -0.93 -6.86 14.06
CA ALA A 212 -1.56 -8.16 14.30
C ALA A 212 -0.78 -9.24 13.53
N THR A 213 -0.67 -10.44 14.11
CA THR A 213 -0.10 -11.61 13.42
C THR A 213 -1.12 -12.29 12.51
N VAL A 214 -2.42 -12.06 12.74
CA VAL A 214 -3.53 -12.57 11.93
C VAL A 214 -4.40 -11.41 11.47
N TYR A 215 -4.51 -11.25 10.16
CA TYR A 215 -5.41 -10.29 9.54
C TYR A 215 -6.65 -11.02 9.03
N ASN A 216 -7.81 -10.52 9.43
CA ASN A 216 -9.11 -11.03 8.99
C ASN A 216 -9.87 -9.95 8.22
N TYR A 217 -10.75 -10.38 7.32
CA TYR A 217 -11.71 -9.52 6.64
C TYR A 217 -13.12 -10.04 6.87
N PHE A 218 -14.09 -9.15 6.80
CA PHE A 218 -15.51 -9.47 6.93
C PHE A 218 -16.12 -9.54 5.54
N ASP A 219 -16.85 -10.59 5.24
CA ASP A 219 -17.65 -10.64 4.03
C ASP A 219 -18.94 -9.82 4.16
N LYS A 220 -19.80 -9.89 3.14
CA LYS A 220 -21.08 -9.15 3.11
C LYS A 220 -22.09 -9.58 4.17
N ASP A 221 -21.95 -10.79 4.71
CA ASP A 221 -22.86 -11.38 5.68
C ASP A 221 -22.32 -11.26 7.12
N GLY A 222 -21.12 -10.67 7.28
CA GLY A 222 -20.46 -10.45 8.56
C GLY A 222 -19.56 -11.61 9.00
N GLU A 223 -19.38 -12.62 8.16
CA GLU A 223 -18.49 -13.75 8.45
C GLU A 223 -17.03 -13.33 8.28
N THR A 224 -16.18 -13.84 9.18
CA THR A 224 -14.75 -13.55 9.15
C THR A 224 -13.99 -14.61 8.37
N PHE A 225 -13.10 -14.19 7.49
CA PHE A 225 -12.10 -15.07 6.90
C PHE A 225 -10.70 -14.49 7.04
N ARG A 226 -9.73 -15.37 7.25
CA ARG A 226 -8.32 -15.01 7.36
C ARG A 226 -7.80 -14.61 5.97
N ILE A 227 -7.27 -13.40 5.87
CA ILE A 227 -6.69 -12.88 4.61
C ILE A 227 -5.17 -13.06 4.58
N MET A 228 -4.51 -12.99 5.74
CA MET A 228 -3.07 -13.14 5.88
C MET A 228 -2.70 -13.51 7.31
N GLN A 229 -1.64 -14.32 7.46
CA GLN A 229 -0.98 -14.56 8.73
C GLN A 229 0.52 -14.46 8.53
N LEU A 230 1.19 -13.82 9.49
CA LEU A 230 2.62 -13.57 9.51
C LEU A 230 3.16 -13.84 10.92
N THR A 231 4.44 -14.15 11.00
CA THR A 231 5.17 -14.21 12.27
C THR A 231 5.67 -12.82 12.68
N ASP A 232 5.94 -12.62 13.96
CA ASP A 232 6.52 -11.36 14.46
C ASP A 232 7.88 -11.08 13.79
N ALA A 233 8.71 -12.11 13.63
CA ALA A 233 10.01 -11.99 12.97
C ALA A 233 9.90 -11.50 11.51
N GLU A 234 8.95 -12.02 10.74
CA GLU A 234 8.71 -11.55 9.36
C GLU A 234 8.29 -10.08 9.34
N MET A 235 7.40 -9.68 10.25
CA MET A 235 6.93 -8.29 10.34
C MET A 235 8.04 -7.34 10.75
N GLU A 236 8.84 -7.70 11.77
CA GLU A 236 9.99 -6.92 12.24
C GLU A 236 11.04 -6.73 11.14
N SER A 237 11.37 -7.80 10.40
CA SER A 237 12.24 -7.72 9.23
C SER A 237 11.69 -6.75 8.19
N CYS A 238 10.41 -6.83 7.85
CA CYS A 238 9.80 -5.93 6.87
C CYS A 238 9.84 -4.46 7.34
N VAL A 239 9.55 -4.18 8.61
CA VAL A 239 9.60 -2.83 9.19
C VAL A 239 11.02 -2.26 9.12
N SER A 240 12.04 -3.07 9.49
CA SER A 240 13.45 -2.69 9.44
C SER A 240 13.87 -2.30 8.01
N ILE A 241 13.48 -3.09 7.02
CA ILE A 241 13.77 -2.82 5.61
C ILE A 241 13.12 -1.52 5.14
N VAL A 242 11.83 -1.32 5.43
CA VAL A 242 11.10 -0.12 4.97
C VAL A 242 11.66 1.15 5.60
N ASN A 243 11.97 1.15 6.90
CA ASN A 243 12.60 2.30 7.55
C ASN A 243 14.01 2.58 7.02
N SER A 244 14.71 1.58 6.50
CA SER A 244 16.03 1.76 5.88
C SER A 244 15.94 2.35 4.47
N VAL A 245 14.91 1.98 3.71
CA VAL A 245 14.74 2.41 2.31
C VAL A 245 13.97 3.72 2.18
N ILE A 246 13.00 3.98 3.06
CA ILE A 246 12.15 5.17 3.05
C ILE A 246 12.37 5.96 4.34
N GLN A 247 13.14 7.04 4.23
CA GLN A 247 13.40 7.99 5.31
C GLN A 247 12.25 8.99 5.45
#